data_AF-A0A642PJF1-F1
#
_entry.id   AF-A0A642PJF1-F1
#
_cell.length_a   1.000
_cell.length_b   1.000
_cell.length_c   1.000
_cell.angle_alpha   90.00
_cell.angle_beta   90.00
_cell.angle_gamma   90.00
#
_symmetry.space_group_name_H-M   'P 1'
#
loop_
_entity.id
_entity.type
_entity.pdbx_description
1 polymer ?
#
loop_
_entity_poly.entity_id
_entity_poly.type
_entity_poly.pdbx_seq_one_letter_code
_entity_poly.pdbx_strand_id
1 'polypeptide(L)' 'RHPILEDNVIVYSNATILGRITIGQGATVGGNIWVTEDVPAGARIVQTKAKK' A
#
# COMPACT_ATOMS: atom_id res chain seq x y z
N ARG A 1 5.94 -9.84 12.20
CA ARG A 1 6.45 -8.44 12.31
C ARG A 1 5.40 -7.56 11.65
N HIS A 2 5.11 -6.37 12.19
CA HIS A 2 4.02 -5.50 11.67
C HIS A 2 4.55 -4.43 10.71
N PRO A 3 3.74 -4.00 9.72
CA PRO A 3 4.06 -2.86 8.86
C PRO A 3 4.07 -1.54 9.62
N ILE A 4 4.68 -0.52 9.01
CA ILE A 4 4.72 0.86 9.48
C ILE A 4 3.96 1.70 8.46
N LEU A 5 2.95 2.44 8.91
CA LEU A 5 2.22 3.40 8.08
C LEU A 5 2.55 4.79 8.61
N GLU A 6 3.03 5.67 7.74
CA GLU A 6 3.28 7.07 8.06
C GLU A 6 1.98 7.90 7.99
N ASP A 7 2.11 9.22 8.19
CA ASP A 7 0.95 10.11 8.26
C ASP A 7 0.17 10.18 6.95
N ASN A 8 -1.15 10.38 7.04
CA ASN A 8 -2.04 10.56 5.90
C ASN A 8 -2.06 9.41 4.88
N VAL A 9 -1.62 8.21 5.25
CA VAL A 9 -1.73 7.03 4.40
C VAL A 9 -3.19 6.62 4.22
N ILE A 10 -3.59 6.36 2.98
CA ILE A 10 -4.93 5.89 2.62
C ILE A 10 -4.84 4.40 2.30
N VAL A 11 -5.54 3.55 3.06
CA VAL A 11 -5.63 2.11 2.80
C VAL A 11 -7.08 1.75 2.47
N TYR A 12 -7.31 1.23 1.27
CA TYR A 12 -8.62 0.76 0.85
C TYR A 12 -8.90 -0.66 1.34
N SER A 13 -10.18 -1.04 1.32
CA SER A 13 -10.67 -2.31 1.86
C SER A 13 -9.94 -3.53 1.30
N ASN A 14 -9.69 -4.51 2.18
CA ASN A 14 -9.10 -5.80 1.84
C ASN A 14 -7.69 -5.71 1.21
N ALA A 15 -6.93 -4.66 1.51
CA ALA A 15 -5.50 -4.62 1.25
C ALA A 15 -4.74 -5.44 2.30
N THR A 16 -3.79 -6.24 1.84
CA THR A 16 -2.88 -7.02 2.70
C THR A 16 -1.49 -6.44 2.61
N ILE A 17 -0.99 -5.91 3.73
CA ILE A 17 0.36 -5.34 3.85
C ILE A 17 1.15 -6.28 4.76
N LEU A 18 2.19 -6.92 4.22
CA LEU A 18 2.90 -8.00 4.90
C LEU A 18 4.39 -7.70 5.04
N GLY A 19 4.89 -7.86 6.27
CA GLY A 19 6.31 -7.73 6.60
C GLY A 19 6.62 -6.48 7.41
N ARG A 20 7.92 -6.27 7.66
CA ARG A 20 8.42 -5.01 8.23
C ARG A 20 8.75 -4.08 7.07
N ILE A 21 7.70 -3.49 6.52
CA ILE A 21 7.77 -2.52 5.42
C ILE A 21 7.13 -1.20 5.84
N THR A 22 7.52 -0.13 5.16
CA THR A 22 7.07 1.24 5.42
C THR A 22 6.20 1.74 4.27
N ILE A 23 5.03 2.26 4.61
CA ILE A 23 4.14 2.96 3.70
C ILE A 23 4.32 4.46 3.95
N GLY A 24 4.97 5.13 3.01
CA GLY A 24 5.38 6.52 3.15
C GLY A 24 4.20 7.49 3.26
N GLN A 25 4.47 8.67 3.83
CA GLN A 25 3.48 9.70 4.10
C GLN A 25 2.64 10.04 2.88
N GLY A 26 1.32 10.09 3.05
CA GLY A 26 0.36 10.43 1.98
C GLY A 26 0.24 9.37 0.88
N ALA A 27 0.87 8.20 1.02
CA ALA A 27 0.72 7.13 0.05
C ALA A 27 -0.69 6.53 0.06
N THR A 28 -1.09 5.97 -1.08
CA THR A 28 -2.40 5.32 -1.25
C THR A 28 -2.24 3.86 -1.65
N VAL A 29 -2.82 2.96 -0.86
CA VAL A 29 -2.84 1.51 -1.06
C VAL A 29 -4.24 1.09 -1.52
N GLY A 30 -4.35 0.63 -2.77
CA GLY A 30 -5.58 0.13 -3.39
C GLY A 30 -6.19 -1.08 -2.67
N GLY A 31 -7.47 -1.34 -2.91
CA GLY A 31 -8.15 -2.48 -2.30
C GLY A 31 -7.84 -3.80 -3.01
N ASN A 32 -7.99 -4.92 -2.31
CA ASN A 32 -7.71 -6.27 -2.83
C ASN A 32 -6.27 -6.47 -3.34
N ILE A 33 -5.27 -5.77 -2.77
CA ILE A 33 -3.87 -5.86 -3.21
C ILE A 33 -2.97 -6.46 -2.13
N TRP A 34 -1.88 -7.07 -2.55
CA TRP A 34 -0.82 -7.56 -1.67
C TRP A 34 0.41 -6.66 -1.80
N VAL A 35 0.87 -6.12 -0.69
CA VAL A 35 2.05 -5.26 -0.60
C VAL A 35 3.09 -5.93 0.29
N THR A 36 4.27 -6.18 -0.27
CA THR A 36 5.39 -6.85 0.40
C THR A 36 6.68 -6.04 0.37
N GLU A 37 6.63 -4.84 -0.20
CA GLU A 37 7.77 -3.93 -0.38
C GLU A 37 7.40 -2.53 0.12
N ASP A 38 8.41 -1.72 0.41
CA ASP A 38 8.22 -0.34 0.84
C ASP A 38 7.51 0.49 -0.23
N VAL A 39 6.59 1.37 0.21
CA VAL A 39 5.84 2.27 -0.67
C VAL A 39 6.34 3.70 -0.45
N PRO A 40 6.86 4.38 -1.48
CA PRO A 40 7.34 5.76 -1.33
C PRO A 40 6.23 6.73 -0.91
N ALA A 41 6.61 7.82 -0.25
CA ALA A 41 5.68 8.90 0.11
C ALA A 41 4.95 9.46 -1.12
N GLY A 42 3.65 9.72 -0.98
CA GLY A 42 2.77 10.19 -2.06
C GLY A 42 2.52 9.20 -3.21
N ALA A 43 3.10 7.99 -3.17
CA ALA A 43 2.89 6.99 -4.21
C ALA A 43 1.48 6.39 -4.13
N ARG A 44 0.97 5.92 -5.28
CA ARG A 44 -0.33 5.26 -5.37
C ARG A 44 -0.18 3.87 -5.97
N ILE A 45 -0.33 2.85 -5.12
CA ILE A 45 -0.38 1.45 -5.56
C ILE A 45 -1.85 1.08 -5.81
N VAL A 46 -2.17 0.66 -7.02
CA VAL A 46 -3.52 0.18 -7.38
C VAL A 46 -3.40 -1.08 -8.23
N GLN A 47 -4.43 -1.93 -8.23
CA GLN A 47 -4.51 -3.01 -9.20
C GLN A 47 -4.43 -2.46 -10.62
N THR A 48 -3.50 -2.98 -11.41
CA THR A 48 -3.52 -2.79 -12.84
C THR A 48 -4.70 -3.55 -13.42
N LYS A 49 -5.47 -2.89 -14.30
CA LYS A 49 -6.53 -3.59 -15.05
C LYS A 49 -5.87 -4.75 -15.79
N ALA A 50 -6.50 -5.93 -15.73
CA ALA A 50 -6.16 -7.00 -16.65
C ALA A 50 -6.24 -6.43 -18.07
N LYS A 51 -5.12 -6.49 -18.80
CA LYS A 51 -5.14 -6.16 -20.23
C LYS A 51 -6.10 -7.16 -20.88
N LYS A 52 -7.12 -6.65 -21.57
CA LYS A 52 -7.99 -7.45 -22.43
C LYS A 52 -7.17 -8.10 -23.54
#